data_AF-A0A7Y1TE44-F1
#
_entry.id   AF-A0A7Y1TE44-F1
#
_cell.length_a   1.000
_cell.length_b   1.000
_cell.length_c   1.000
_cell.angle_alpha   90.00
_cell.angle_beta   90.00
_cell.angle_gamma   90.00
#
_symmetry.space_group_name_H-M   'P 1'
#
loop_
_entity.id
_entity.type
_entity.pdbx_description
1 polymer ?
#
loop_
_entity_poly.entity_id
_entity_poly.type
_entity_poly.pdbx_seq_one_letter_code
_entity_poly.pdbx_strand_id
1 'polypeptide(L)'
;MGFALSDMKLTSSAFDHGGSIPARHTGEGADVSPALSWSGAPDGAASFALICHDPDAPLVSPGNYGFVHWVLYGIPASVSQLAEGTDDYIQGVNNFGN
;
A
#
# COMPACT_ATOMS: atom_id res chain seq x y z
N MET A 1 -1.11 -25.01 -11.36
CA MET A 1 -0.83 -23.88 -10.47
C MET A 1 -2.06 -23.67 -9.61
N GLY A 2 -2.06 -24.14 -8.36
CA GLY A 2 -3.17 -23.85 -7.46
C GLY A 2 -3.07 -22.39 -7.03
N PHE A 3 -4.15 -21.62 -7.17
CA PHE A 3 -4.28 -20.37 -6.43
C PHE A 3 -4.15 -20.73 -4.95
N ALA A 4 -3.06 -20.32 -4.31
CA ALA A 4 -2.99 -20.36 -2.87
C ALA A 4 -3.97 -19.29 -2.37
N LEU A 5 -5.15 -19.72 -1.93
CA LEU A 5 -6.04 -18.86 -1.17
C LEU A 5 -5.25 -18.42 0.07
N SER A 6 -4.92 -17.14 0.12
CA SER A 6 -4.25 -16.54 1.28
C SER A 6 -5.31 -15.84 2.11
N ASP A 7 -5.37 -16.16 3.40
CA ASP A 7 -6.17 -15.44 4.39
C ASP A 7 -5.47 -14.13 4.84
N MET A 8 -4.51 -13.62 4.05
CA MET A 8 -3.77 -12.42 4.38
C MET A 8 -4.71 -11.22 4.43
N LYS A 9 -4.61 -10.45 5.52
CA LYS A 9 -5.41 -9.25 5.75
C LYS A 9 -4.49 -8.06 5.95
N LEU A 10 -4.88 -6.93 5.39
CA LEU A 10 -4.26 -5.62 5.58
C LEU A 10 -5.25 -4.71 6.30
N THR A 11 -4.81 -4.01 7.33
CA THR A 11 -5.60 -3.06 8.11
C THR A 11 -4.82 -1.78 8.38
N SER A 12 -5.52 -0.72 8.75
CA SER A 12 -4.95 0.52 9.27
C SER A 12 -5.59 0.85 10.61
N SER A 13 -4.84 1.46 11.52
CA SER A 13 -5.41 2.07 12.72
C SER A 13 -6.05 3.43 12.46
N ALA A 14 -5.80 4.03 11.28
CA ALA A 14 -6.30 5.35 10.93
C ALA A 14 -7.72 5.33 10.34
N PHE A 15 -8.13 4.22 9.71
CA PHE A 15 -9.45 4.07 9.10
C PHE A 15 -9.83 2.59 8.91
N ASP A 16 -11.13 2.33 8.88
CA ASP A 16 -11.69 1.02 8.57
C ASP A 16 -11.70 0.74 7.06
N HIS A 17 -11.81 -0.53 6.69
CA HIS A 17 -11.97 -0.93 5.28
C HIS A 17 -13.23 -0.29 4.65
N GLY A 18 -13.04 0.45 3.55
CA GLY A 18 -14.10 1.22 2.89
C GLY A 18 -14.51 2.50 3.63
N GLY A 19 -13.88 2.80 4.77
CA GLY A 19 -14.06 4.05 5.49
C GLY A 19 -13.31 5.21 4.83
N SER A 20 -13.65 6.43 5.24
CA SER A 20 -12.96 7.63 4.78
C SER A 20 -11.53 7.70 5.32
N ILE A 21 -10.57 7.95 4.42
CA ILE A 21 -9.18 8.20 4.78
C ILE A 21 -9.08 9.59 5.44
N PRO A 22 -8.50 9.72 6.64
CA PRO A 22 -8.30 11.01 7.29
C PRO A 22 -7.48 11.99 6.45
N ALA A 23 -7.85 13.28 6.45
CA ALA A 23 -7.24 14.33 5.64
C ALA A 23 -5.71 14.41 5.76
N ARG A 24 -5.14 14.02 6.91
CA ARG A 24 -3.68 14.01 7.09
C ARG A 24 -2.93 13.07 6.12
N HIS A 25 -3.61 12.06 5.58
CA HIS A 25 -3.07 11.07 4.64
C HIS A 25 -3.45 11.38 3.18
N THR A 26 -3.98 12.58 2.91
CA THR A 26 -4.34 13.02 1.56
C THR A 26 -3.48 14.21 1.17
N GLY A 27 -3.47 14.53 -0.13
CA GLY A 27 -2.81 15.74 -0.66
C GLY A 27 -3.41 17.06 -0.17
N GLU A 28 -4.53 17.04 0.57
CA GLU A 28 -5.12 18.21 1.23
C GLU A 28 -4.58 18.44 2.66
N GLY A 29 -3.84 17.45 3.20
CA GLY A 29 -3.25 17.51 4.53
C GLY A 29 -1.74 17.40 4.50
N ALA A 30 -1.20 16.55 5.38
CA ALA A 30 0.25 16.37 5.52
C ALA A 30 0.84 15.39 4.49
N ASP A 31 -0.02 14.70 3.73
CA ASP A 31 0.36 13.70 2.72
C ASP A 31 1.28 12.59 3.27
N VAL A 32 1.08 12.21 4.54
CA VAL A 32 1.86 11.14 5.19
C VAL A 32 1.16 9.80 5.00
N SER A 33 1.93 8.75 4.70
CA SER A 33 1.36 7.41 4.54
C SER A 33 0.70 6.92 5.83
N PRO A 34 -0.45 6.22 5.77
CA PRO A 34 -1.11 5.71 6.97
C PRO A 34 -0.30 4.58 7.61
N ALA A 35 -0.47 4.41 8.92
CA ALA A 35 0.01 3.21 9.59
C ALA A 35 -0.73 1.99 9.02
N LEU A 36 0.01 0.94 8.66
CA LEU A 36 -0.53 -0.29 8.10
C LEU A 36 -0.09 -1.50 8.91
N SER A 37 -0.91 -2.53 8.96
CA SER A 37 -0.57 -3.80 9.60
C SER A 37 -1.20 -4.94 8.83
N TRP A 38 -0.51 -6.07 8.78
CA TRP A 38 -1.03 -7.27 8.15
C TRP A 38 -0.83 -8.52 8.98
N SER A 39 -1.66 -9.51 8.70
CA SER A 39 -1.64 -10.83 9.32
C SER A 39 -2.00 -11.89 8.29
N GLY A 40 -1.74 -13.16 8.59
CA GLY A 40 -2.09 -14.27 7.69
C GLY A 40 -1.22 -14.35 6.43
N ALA A 41 0.00 -13.81 6.46
CA ALA A 41 0.96 -13.97 5.38
C ALA A 41 1.22 -15.47 5.11
N PRO A 42 1.28 -15.91 3.83
CA PRO A 42 1.55 -17.30 3.50
C PRO A 42 2.89 -17.79 4.05
N ASP A 43 2.94 -19.06 4.46
CA ASP A 43 4.18 -19.72 4.84
C ASP A 43 5.20 -19.64 3.69
N GLY A 44 6.43 -19.26 4.04
CA GLY A 44 7.52 -19.13 3.06
C GLY A 44 7.51 -17.83 2.26
N ALA A 45 6.67 -16.84 2.61
CA ALA A 45 6.84 -15.48 2.09
C ALA A 45 8.29 -14.99 2.33
N ALA A 46 8.96 -14.55 1.28
CA ALA A 46 10.35 -14.09 1.37
C ALA A 46 10.45 -12.58 1.64
N SER A 47 9.49 -11.82 1.11
CA SER A 47 9.37 -10.38 1.27
C SER A 47 7.95 -9.92 0.91
N PHE A 48 7.64 -8.68 1.26
CA PHE A 48 6.39 -8.01 0.89
C PHE A 48 6.64 -6.82 -0.03
N ALA A 49 5.59 -6.46 -0.76
CA ALA A 49 5.48 -5.21 -1.49
C ALA A 49 4.11 -4.59 -1.19
N LEU A 50 4.04 -3.27 -1.23
CA LEU A 50 2.85 -2.46 -1.06
C LEU A 50 2.65 -1.59 -2.30
N ILE A 51 1.42 -1.57 -2.82
CA ILE A 51 0.99 -0.70 -3.90
C ILE A 51 -0.30 -0.03 -3.43
N CYS A 52 -0.30 1.30 -3.37
CA CYS A 52 -1.51 2.10 -3.16
C CYS A 52 -1.95 2.65 -4.52
N HIS A 53 -3.05 2.14 -5.04
CA HIS A 53 -3.59 2.49 -6.36
C HIS A 53 -5.00 3.05 -6.22
N ASP A 54 -5.23 4.21 -6.82
CA ASP A 54 -6.53 4.83 -7.02
C ASP A 54 -7.04 4.51 -8.43
N PRO A 55 -7.98 3.56 -8.57
CA PRO A 55 -8.60 3.26 -9.85
C PRO A 55 -9.61 4.32 -10.30
N ASP A 56 -10.05 5.24 -9.44
CA ASP A 56 -11.07 6.23 -9.75
C ASP A 56 -10.45 7.55 -10.28
N ALA A 57 -9.13 7.71 -10.18
CA ALA A 57 -8.42 8.83 -10.77
C ALA A 57 -8.76 8.94 -12.27
N PRO A 58 -9.11 10.14 -12.78
CA PRO A 58 -9.57 10.35 -14.16
C PRO A 58 -8.42 10.34 -15.18
N LEU A 59 -7.45 9.46 -14.98
CA LEU A 59 -6.25 9.31 -15.78
C LEU A 59 -6.33 7.97 -16.53
N VAL A 60 -6.85 8.05 -17.75
CA VAL A 60 -6.91 6.92 -18.68
C VAL A 60 -6.03 7.24 -19.87
N SER A 61 -5.00 6.42 -20.09
CA SER A 61 -4.15 6.48 -21.28
C SER A 61 -3.95 5.07 -21.85
N PRO A 62 -3.64 4.90 -23.14
CA PRO A 62 -3.43 3.56 -23.71
C PRO A 62 -2.35 2.80 -22.92
N GLY A 63 -2.77 1.75 -22.20
CA GLY A 63 -1.90 0.93 -21.36
C GLY A 63 -1.77 1.34 -19.89
N ASN A 64 -2.39 2.45 -19.44
CA ASN A 64 -2.42 2.85 -18.03
C ASN A 64 -3.81 3.33 -17.60
N TYR A 65 -4.21 2.93 -16.39
CA TYR A 65 -5.50 3.29 -15.81
C TYR A 65 -5.33 3.64 -14.32
N GLY A 66 -5.94 4.74 -13.89
CA GLY A 66 -5.90 5.21 -12.51
C GLY A 66 -4.56 5.87 -12.14
N PHE A 67 -4.29 5.95 -10.84
CA PHE A 67 -3.11 6.60 -10.28
C PHE A 67 -2.50 5.77 -9.14
N VAL A 68 -1.20 5.46 -9.23
CA VAL A 68 -0.44 4.82 -8.17
C VAL A 68 0.15 5.91 -7.27
N HIS A 69 -0.33 5.98 -6.03
CA HIS A 69 0.11 6.94 -5.02
C HIS A 69 1.39 6.50 -4.32
N TRP A 70 1.56 5.20 -4.07
CA TRP A 70 2.68 4.70 -3.29
C TRP A 70 3.10 3.30 -3.75
N VAL A 71 4.41 3.11 -3.90
CA VAL A 71 5.04 1.82 -4.17
C VAL A 71 6.16 1.62 -3.16
N LEU A 72 6.12 0.51 -2.44
CA LEU A 72 7.15 0.13 -1.47
C LEU A 72 7.46 -1.35 -1.62
N TYR A 73 8.73 -1.75 -1.65
CA TYR A 73 9.11 -3.15 -1.79
C TYR A 73 10.43 -3.47 -1.07
N GLY A 74 10.76 -4.77 -1.04
CA GLY A 74 11.89 -5.26 -0.26
C GLY A 74 11.63 -5.29 1.25
N ILE A 75 10.36 -5.24 1.65
CA ILE A 75 9.95 -5.35 3.06
C ILE A 75 10.24 -6.78 3.52
N PRO A 76 11.08 -7.02 4.55
CA PRO A 76 11.40 -8.36 5.00
C PRO A 76 10.17 -9.15 5.46
N ALA A 77 10.18 -10.48 5.26
CA ALA A 77 9.09 -11.36 5.67
C ALA A 77 8.78 -11.32 7.19
N SER A 78 9.73 -10.89 8.02
CA SER A 78 9.56 -10.73 9.46
C SER A 78 8.76 -9.48 9.85
N VAL A 79 8.49 -8.58 8.91
CA VAL A 79 7.72 -7.36 9.14
C VAL A 79 6.24 -7.65 8.93
N SER A 80 5.42 -7.18 9.87
CA SER A 80 3.96 -7.29 9.82
C SER A 80 3.24 -5.95 9.95
N GLN A 81 3.99 -4.84 9.98
CA GLN A 81 3.44 -3.50 10.11
C GLN A 81 4.37 -2.44 9.52
N LEU A 82 3.79 -1.32 9.12
CA LEU A 82 4.46 -0.11 8.68
C LEU A 82 3.98 1.04 9.57
N ALA A 83 4.92 1.81 10.10
CA ALA A 83 4.60 3.03 10.82
C ALA A 83 4.02 4.08 9.85
N GLU A 84 3.23 5.00 10.39
CA GLU A 84 2.78 6.18 9.66
C GLU A 84 3.99 6.95 9.12
N GLY A 85 3.96 7.33 7.84
CA GLY A 85 5.03 8.11 7.21
C GLY A 85 6.37 7.38 7.09
N THR A 86 6.39 6.04 7.16
CA THR A 86 7.66 5.28 7.03
C THR A 86 8.34 5.47 5.68
N ASP A 87 9.66 5.60 5.70
CA ASP A 87 10.57 5.58 4.57
C ASP A 87 11.64 4.49 4.69
N ASP A 88 11.43 3.50 5.58
CA ASP A 88 12.43 2.50 5.98
C ASP A 88 12.76 1.47 4.88
N TYR A 89 12.01 1.44 3.79
CA TYR A 89 12.11 0.42 2.73
C TYR A 89 12.25 1.04 1.34
N ILE A 90 12.45 0.20 0.33
CA ILE A 90 12.76 0.66 -1.03
C ILE A 90 11.51 1.28 -1.65
N GLN A 91 11.56 2.59 -1.90
CA GLN A 91 10.53 3.31 -2.64
C GLN A 91 10.60 2.95 -4.12
N GLY A 92 9.46 2.57 -4.69
CA GLY A 92 9.32 2.35 -6.12
C GLY A 92 8.73 3.58 -6.82
N VAL A 93 8.93 3.64 -8.14
CA VAL A 93 8.40 4.74 -8.97
C VAL A 93 6.87 4.70 -8.97
N ASN A 94 6.25 5.77 -8.50
CA ASN A 94 4.80 6.00 -8.53
C ASN A 94 4.41 6.96 -9.65
N ASN A 95 3.12 7.32 -9.78
CA ASN A 95 2.67 8.22 -10.86
C ASN A 95 3.07 9.69 -10.67
N PHE A 96 3.67 10.08 -9.55
CA PHE A 96 4.33 11.38 -9.39
C PHE A 96 5.73 11.42 -10.02
N GLY A 97 6.33 10.25 -10.29
CA GLY A 97 7.67 10.12 -10.87
C GLY A 97 8.81 10.07 -9.85
N ASN A 98 8.48 9.84 -8.57
CA ASN A 98 9.37 9.85 -7.42
C ASN A 98 9.92 8.46 -7.12
#